data_AF-A0ABD0L0X0-F1
#
_entry.id   AF-A0ABD0L0X0-F1
#
_cell.length_a   1.000
_cell.length_b   1.000
_cell.length_c   1.000
_cell.angle_alpha   90.00
_cell.angle_beta   90.00
_cell.angle_gamma   90.00
#
_symmetry.space_group_name_H-M   'P 1'
#
loop_
_entity.id
_entity.type
_entity.pdbx_description
1 polymer ?
#
loop_
_entity_poly.entity_id
_entity_poly.type
_entity_poly.pdbx_seq_one_letter_code
_entity_poly.pdbx_strand_id
1 'polypeptide(L)'
;MDNKPSPSTPGISGSRYTVVKAIVVRCLLLVHSSVAVWVVVLLRDEQHLYALLATNVLLVLETLHSVVTRRGRERKWFCPCLLAYLCAIVPPIWLVELHRVDLFEQNIVARDFETPQLKGGMKISFKLGKDVLVAVIEQTLLLVLVLCRWALPRGDITRQELSQLLFLFLSIGSDIMQLFELFNQKAVRNDPTLTYITLGVWSVSLLQLTIVLTATRTPSRARVDHVPQPARSD
;
A
#
# COMPACT_ATOMS: atom_id res chain seq x y z
N MET A 1 -22.68 17.34 -44.68
CA MET A 1 -22.82 15.93 -44.25
C MET A 1 -21.55 15.57 -43.52
N ASP A 2 -21.54 15.78 -42.20
CA ASP A 2 -20.35 15.62 -41.37
C ASP A 2 -20.12 14.14 -41.08
N ASN A 3 -19.03 13.61 -41.66
CA ASN A 3 -18.61 12.24 -41.45
C ASN A 3 -17.89 12.14 -40.10
N LYS A 4 -18.64 11.83 -39.03
CA LYS A 4 -18.09 11.56 -37.70
C LYS A 4 -17.40 10.18 -37.73
N PRO A 5 -16.09 10.06 -37.45
CA PRO A 5 -15.43 8.77 -37.43
C PRO A 5 -16.00 7.90 -36.30
N SER A 6 -16.37 6.67 -36.64
CA SER A 6 -16.83 5.65 -35.70
C SER A 6 -15.78 5.37 -34.62
N PRO A 7 -16.17 5.11 -33.36
CA PRO A 7 -15.23 4.74 -32.31
C PRO A 7 -14.52 3.44 -32.69
N SER A 8 -13.19 3.49 -32.81
CA SER A 8 -12.35 2.32 -33.04
C SER A 8 -12.56 1.32 -31.90
N THR A 9 -13.00 0.12 -32.24
CA THR A 9 -13.03 -1.01 -31.31
C THR A 9 -11.59 -1.26 -30.83
N PRO A 10 -11.34 -1.32 -29.51
CA PRO A 10 -9.98 -1.55 -29.02
C PRO A 10 -9.51 -2.93 -29.48
N GLY A 11 -8.40 -2.96 -30.22
CA GLY A 11 -7.83 -4.18 -30.80
C GLY A 11 -7.60 -5.26 -29.74
N ILE A 12 -7.90 -6.51 -30.09
CA ILE A 12 -7.85 -7.71 -29.23
C ILE A 12 -6.50 -7.83 -28.49
N SER A 13 -5.40 -7.38 -29.11
CA SER A 13 -4.05 -7.38 -28.52
C SER A 13 -3.92 -6.47 -27.28
N GLY A 14 -4.54 -5.28 -27.29
CA GLY A 14 -4.50 -4.34 -26.16
C GLY A 14 -5.25 -4.84 -24.92
N SER A 15 -6.30 -5.65 -25.13
CA SER A 15 -7.06 -6.28 -24.04
C SER A 15 -6.25 -7.36 -23.33
N ARG A 16 -5.45 -8.15 -24.06
CA ARG A 16 -4.64 -9.23 -23.47
C ARG A 16 -3.50 -8.68 -22.60
N TYR A 17 -2.79 -7.67 -23.09
CA TYR A 17 -1.74 -6.98 -22.33
C TYR A 17 -2.26 -6.40 -21.00
N THR A 18 -3.45 -5.78 -21.04
CA THR A 18 -4.12 -5.23 -19.85
C THR A 18 -4.39 -6.30 -18.80
N VAL A 19 -4.89 -7.46 -19.22
CA VAL A 19 -5.17 -8.59 -18.33
C VAL A 19 -3.89 -9.18 -17.74
N VAL A 20 -2.84 -9.38 -18.55
CA VAL A 20 -1.55 -9.89 -18.07
C VAL A 20 -0.96 -8.95 -17.02
N LYS A 21 -0.93 -7.64 -17.29
CA LYS A 21 -0.45 -6.63 -16.34
C LYS A 21 -1.23 -6.67 -15.02
N ALA A 22 -2.55 -6.79 -15.10
CA ALA A 22 -3.42 -6.89 -13.94
C ALA A 22 -3.16 -8.15 -13.11
N ILE A 23 -2.92 -9.30 -13.76
CA ILE A 23 -2.59 -10.57 -13.09
C ILE A 23 -1.23 -10.47 -12.40
N VAL A 24 -0.20 -9.93 -13.07
CA VAL A 24 1.14 -9.78 -12.48
C VAL A 24 1.10 -8.95 -11.21
N VAL A 25 0.40 -7.82 -11.21
CA VAL A 25 0.22 -6.98 -10.01
C VAL A 25 -0.42 -7.78 -8.87
N ARG A 26 -1.45 -8.58 -9.17
CA ARG A 26 -2.17 -9.36 -8.16
C ARG A 26 -1.36 -10.52 -7.61
N CYS A 27 -0.58 -11.20 -8.45
CA CYS A 27 0.38 -12.21 -8.02
C CYS A 27 1.42 -11.60 -7.07
N LEU A 28 1.92 -10.40 -7.40
CA LEU A 28 2.87 -9.69 -6.54
C LEU A 28 2.26 -9.36 -5.17
N LEU A 29 1.02 -8.87 -5.12
CA LEU A 29 0.31 -8.60 -3.86
C LEU A 29 0.12 -9.89 -3.03
N LEU A 30 -0.30 -10.99 -3.67
CA LEU A 30 -0.50 -12.29 -3.01
C LEU A 30 0.81 -12.87 -2.45
N VAL A 31 1.90 -12.76 -3.21
CA VAL A 31 3.21 -13.24 -2.77
C VAL A 31 3.70 -12.40 -1.58
N HIS A 32 3.61 -11.07 -1.66
CA HIS A 32 4.06 -10.19 -0.59
C HIS A 32 3.27 -10.42 0.71
N SER A 33 1.94 -10.52 0.65
CA SER A 33 1.12 -10.81 1.83
C SER A 33 1.39 -12.20 2.41
N SER A 34 1.62 -13.21 1.56
CA SER A 34 1.98 -14.56 2.03
C SER A 34 3.35 -14.59 2.71
N VAL A 35 4.34 -13.89 2.16
CA VAL A 35 5.68 -13.76 2.76
C VAL A 35 5.59 -13.06 4.12
N ALA A 36 4.77 -12.01 4.24
CA ALA A 36 4.58 -11.33 5.52
C ALA A 36 3.99 -12.24 6.61
N VAL A 37 2.98 -13.07 6.28
CA VAL A 37 2.43 -14.05 7.22
C VAL A 37 3.50 -15.09 7.60
N TRP A 38 4.24 -15.61 6.63
CA TRP A 38 5.32 -16.55 6.89
C TRP A 38 6.38 -15.98 7.84
N VAL A 39 6.76 -14.72 7.65
CA VAL A 39 7.72 -14.04 8.54
C VAL A 39 7.17 -13.85 9.94
N VAL A 40 5.90 -13.47 10.10
CA VAL A 40 5.25 -13.38 11.41
C VAL A 40 5.26 -14.73 12.13
N VAL A 41 4.92 -15.81 11.44
CA VAL A 41 4.97 -17.17 12.01
C VAL A 41 6.40 -17.51 12.44
N LEU A 42 7.40 -17.23 11.61
CA LEU A 42 8.81 -17.49 11.91
C LEU A 42 9.33 -16.69 13.12
N LEU A 43 8.78 -15.49 13.35
CA LEU A 43 9.15 -14.61 14.47
C LEU A 43 8.52 -15.06 15.78
N ARG A 44 7.20 -15.32 15.76
CA ARG A 44 6.41 -15.68 16.94
C ARG A 44 6.55 -17.16 17.32
N ASP A 45 6.98 -18.02 16.39
CA ASP A 45 7.01 -19.49 16.51
C ASP A 45 5.62 -20.12 16.75
N GLU A 46 4.57 -19.43 16.28
CA GLU A 46 3.18 -19.75 16.54
C GLU A 46 2.44 -20.17 15.26
N GLN A 47 2.12 -21.46 15.13
CA GLN A 47 1.54 -22.01 13.90
C GLN A 47 0.12 -21.52 13.62
N HIS A 48 -0.64 -21.14 14.65
CA HIS A 48 -2.02 -20.66 14.49
C HIS A 48 -2.10 -19.36 13.65
N LEU A 49 -1.00 -18.60 13.54
CA LEU A 49 -0.92 -17.38 12.76
C LEU A 49 -1.02 -17.61 11.24
N TYR A 50 -0.83 -18.85 10.76
CA TYR A 50 -1.13 -19.20 9.37
C TYR A 50 -2.60 -19.00 9.00
N ALA A 51 -3.52 -18.93 9.98
CA ALA A 51 -4.92 -18.56 9.76
C ALA A 51 -5.06 -17.19 9.04
N LEU A 52 -4.08 -16.30 9.17
CA LEU A 52 -4.05 -15.03 8.44
C LEU A 52 -3.94 -15.20 6.92
N LEU A 53 -3.49 -16.36 6.41
CA LEU A 53 -3.56 -16.63 4.96
C LEU A 53 -5.00 -16.72 4.46
N ALA A 54 -5.99 -16.92 5.33
CA ALA A 54 -7.39 -16.92 4.93
C ALA A 54 -7.84 -15.58 4.32
N THR A 55 -7.26 -14.44 4.74
CA THR A 55 -7.57 -13.14 4.09
C THR A 55 -7.03 -13.03 2.67
N ASN A 56 -6.02 -13.83 2.28
CA ASN A 56 -5.60 -13.91 0.88
C ASN A 56 -6.67 -14.53 -0.02
N VAL A 57 -7.59 -15.34 0.52
CA VAL A 57 -8.74 -15.83 -0.25
C VAL A 57 -9.60 -14.67 -0.74
N LEU A 58 -9.79 -13.63 0.08
CA LEU A 58 -10.52 -12.42 -0.32
C LEU A 58 -9.81 -11.72 -1.49
N LEU A 59 -8.48 -11.67 -1.49
CA LEU A 59 -7.67 -11.08 -2.57
C LEU A 59 -7.78 -11.89 -3.87
N VAL A 60 -7.83 -13.23 -3.79
CA VAL A 60 -8.07 -14.12 -4.93
C VAL A 60 -9.49 -13.95 -5.47
N LEU A 61 -10.49 -13.87 -4.61
CA LEU A 61 -11.88 -13.66 -5.01
C LEU A 61 -12.09 -12.30 -5.69
N GLU A 62 -11.52 -11.23 -5.14
CA GLU A 62 -11.50 -9.91 -5.77
C GLU A 62 -10.86 -9.99 -7.15
N THR A 63 -9.72 -10.69 -7.25
CA THR A 63 -8.98 -10.88 -8.49
C THR A 63 -9.81 -11.58 -9.55
N LEU A 64 -10.43 -12.72 -9.21
CA LEU A 64 -11.29 -13.47 -10.11
C LEU A 64 -12.45 -12.61 -10.58
N HIS A 65 -13.14 -11.96 -9.64
CA HIS A 65 -14.25 -11.07 -9.95
C HIS A 65 -13.83 -9.89 -10.84
N SER A 66 -12.65 -9.30 -10.62
CA SER A 66 -12.12 -8.21 -11.45
C SER A 66 -11.74 -8.66 -12.86
N VAL A 67 -11.11 -9.82 -13.00
CA VAL A 67 -10.71 -10.37 -14.29
C VAL A 67 -11.94 -10.77 -15.11
N VAL A 68 -12.91 -11.45 -14.51
CA VAL A 68 -14.14 -11.91 -15.18
C VAL A 68 -15.04 -10.74 -15.58
N THR A 69 -15.41 -9.88 -14.62
CA THR A 69 -16.41 -8.84 -14.85
C THR A 69 -15.81 -7.60 -15.51
N ARG A 70 -14.57 -7.24 -15.18
CA ARG A 70 -13.96 -5.96 -15.59
C ARG A 70 -12.78 -6.11 -16.55
N ARG A 71 -12.49 -7.34 -17.01
CA ARG A 71 -11.33 -7.65 -17.88
C ARG A 71 -10.01 -7.11 -17.29
N GLY A 72 -9.87 -7.16 -15.97
CA GLY A 72 -8.68 -6.69 -15.24
C GLY A 72 -8.58 -5.16 -15.09
N ARG A 73 -9.60 -4.39 -15.47
CA ARG A 73 -9.63 -2.93 -15.28
C ARG A 73 -10.07 -2.58 -13.86
N GLU A 74 -9.38 -1.60 -13.27
CA GLU A 74 -9.74 -1.06 -11.97
C GLU A 74 -10.72 0.10 -12.06
N ARG A 75 -11.43 0.36 -10.96
CA ARG A 75 -12.30 1.53 -10.85
C ARG A 75 -11.43 2.79 -10.74
N LYS A 76 -11.92 3.90 -11.30
CA LYS A 76 -11.16 5.16 -11.36
C LYS A 76 -10.82 5.76 -9.99
N TRP A 77 -11.70 5.57 -9.01
CA TRP A 77 -11.64 6.27 -7.72
C TRP A 77 -11.22 5.37 -6.54
N PHE A 78 -11.31 4.05 -6.70
CA PHE A 78 -11.16 3.08 -5.61
C PHE A 78 -10.52 1.78 -6.14
N CYS A 79 -9.42 1.31 -5.55
CA CYS A 79 -8.93 -0.06 -5.86
C CYS A 79 -9.41 -1.06 -4.81
N PRO A 80 -10.45 -1.87 -5.11
CA PRO A 80 -10.84 -2.97 -4.23
C PRO A 80 -9.68 -3.95 -4.01
N CYS A 81 -8.83 -4.12 -5.03
CA CYS A 81 -7.64 -4.96 -5.00
C CYS A 81 -6.65 -4.58 -3.87
N LEU A 82 -6.31 -3.30 -3.77
CA LEU A 82 -5.36 -2.80 -2.78
C LEU A 82 -5.98 -2.79 -1.40
N LEU A 83 -7.30 -2.57 -1.30
CA LEU A 83 -7.99 -2.67 -0.02
C LEU A 83 -7.99 -4.11 0.52
N ALA A 84 -8.31 -5.10 -0.32
CA ALA A 84 -8.23 -6.51 0.08
C ALA A 84 -6.80 -6.90 0.49
N TYR A 85 -5.79 -6.38 -0.22
CA TYR A 85 -4.39 -6.54 0.16
C TYR A 85 -4.06 -5.87 1.50
N LEU A 86 -4.56 -4.65 1.78
CA LEU A 86 -4.39 -4.01 3.09
C LEU A 86 -4.98 -4.86 4.21
N CYS A 87 -6.17 -5.43 4.01
CA CYS A 87 -6.77 -6.36 4.98
C CYS A 87 -5.91 -7.62 5.22
N ALA A 88 -5.11 -8.04 4.24
CA ALA A 88 -4.21 -9.19 4.36
C ALA A 88 -2.86 -8.84 5.01
N ILE A 89 -2.29 -7.67 4.73
CA ILE A 89 -0.93 -7.29 5.15
C ILE A 89 -0.87 -6.54 6.48
N VAL A 90 -1.91 -5.77 6.83
CA VAL A 90 -1.95 -4.96 8.05
C VAL A 90 -1.93 -5.83 9.32
N PRO A 91 -2.74 -6.89 9.46
CA PRO A 91 -2.71 -7.71 10.68
C PRO A 91 -1.35 -8.39 10.96
N PRO A 92 -0.65 -8.97 9.97
CA PRO A 92 0.73 -9.42 10.15
C PRO A 92 1.66 -8.34 10.70
N ILE A 93 1.62 -7.12 10.16
CA ILE A 93 2.50 -6.02 10.59
C ILE A 93 2.19 -5.59 12.02
N TRP A 94 0.91 -5.51 12.40
CA TRP A 94 0.50 -5.27 13.79
C TRP A 94 1.10 -6.29 14.73
N LEU A 95 1.04 -7.57 14.37
CA LEU A 95 1.59 -8.63 15.21
C LEU A 95 3.11 -8.51 15.37
N VAL A 96 3.83 -8.12 14.32
CA VAL A 96 5.28 -7.88 14.44
C VAL A 96 5.57 -6.73 15.41
N GLU A 97 4.90 -5.58 15.25
CA GLU A 97 5.23 -4.42 16.09
C GLU A 97 4.82 -4.63 17.54
N LEU A 98 3.65 -5.22 17.80
CA LEU A 98 3.23 -5.59 19.15
C LEU A 98 4.24 -6.56 19.79
N HIS A 99 4.76 -7.52 19.03
CA HIS A 99 5.81 -8.41 19.54
C HIS A 99 7.07 -7.66 19.95
N ARG A 100 7.49 -6.65 19.16
CA ARG A 100 8.68 -5.84 19.45
C ARG A 100 8.48 -4.98 20.69
N VAL A 101 7.26 -4.52 20.94
CA VAL A 101 6.89 -3.80 22.18
C VAL A 101 6.94 -4.74 23.38
N ASP A 102 6.33 -5.92 23.30
CA ASP A 102 6.37 -6.93 24.37
C ASP A 102 7.82 -7.31 24.75
N LEU A 103 8.67 -7.54 23.74
CA LEU A 103 10.08 -7.85 23.94
C LEU A 103 10.84 -6.66 24.56
N PHE A 104 10.49 -5.43 24.19
CA PHE A 104 11.12 -4.25 24.77
C PHE A 104 10.81 -4.14 26.27
N GLU A 105 9.55 -4.32 26.65
CA GLU A 105 9.11 -4.31 28.06
C GLU A 105 9.84 -5.38 28.89
N GLN A 106 9.89 -6.62 28.39
CA GLN A 106 10.62 -7.71 29.05
C GLN A 106 12.11 -7.40 29.24
N ASN A 107 12.76 -6.77 28.25
CA ASN A 107 14.17 -6.39 28.34
C ASN A 107 14.41 -5.27 29.38
N ILE A 108 13.46 -4.35 29.59
CA ILE A 108 13.56 -3.34 30.64
C ILE A 108 13.46 -4.01 32.01
N VAL A 109 12.45 -4.86 32.22
CA VAL A 109 12.26 -5.58 33.49
C VAL A 109 13.46 -6.46 33.84
N ALA A 110 14.04 -7.16 32.86
CA ALA A 110 15.21 -8.00 33.08
C ALA A 110 16.48 -7.19 33.45
N ARG A 111 16.65 -5.99 32.87
CA ARG A 111 17.79 -5.10 33.21
C ARG A 111 17.71 -4.53 34.61
N ASP A 112 16.50 -4.36 35.14
CA ASP A 112 16.32 -3.95 36.53
C ASP A 112 16.68 -5.09 37.52
N PHE A 113 16.75 -6.34 37.04
CA PHE A 113 16.96 -7.52 37.88
C PHE A 113 18.37 -8.16 37.76
N GLU A 114 19.11 -7.98 36.65
CA GLU A 114 20.41 -8.62 36.42
C GLU A 114 21.64 -7.69 36.49
N THR A 115 22.64 -8.11 37.26
CA THR A 115 24.04 -7.65 37.23
C THR A 115 24.78 -8.17 35.97
N PRO A 116 25.88 -7.53 35.51
CA PRO A 116 26.41 -7.76 34.18
C PRO A 116 27.18 -9.08 34.10
N GLN A 117 26.54 -10.14 33.59
CA GLN A 117 27.27 -11.33 33.13
C GLN A 117 26.88 -11.80 31.72
N LEU A 118 27.87 -11.56 30.86
CA LEU A 118 28.13 -12.02 29.51
C LEU A 118 27.56 -13.43 29.16
N LYS A 119 26.48 -13.47 28.37
CA LYS A 119 26.14 -14.65 27.54
C LYS A 119 25.58 -14.21 26.19
N GLY A 120 26.40 -14.22 25.14
CA GLY A 120 25.86 -13.88 23.81
C GLY A 120 26.87 -13.95 22.65
N GLY A 121 27.28 -15.14 22.25
CA GLY A 121 28.10 -15.31 21.02
C GLY A 121 27.30 -15.66 19.76
N MET A 122 26.28 -16.52 19.87
CA MET A 122 25.62 -17.12 18.68
C MET A 122 24.17 -16.62 18.44
N LYS A 123 23.43 -16.23 19.49
CA LYS A 123 22.04 -15.74 19.37
C LYS A 123 21.90 -14.42 18.61
N ILE A 124 23.00 -13.67 18.47
CA ILE A 124 23.01 -12.33 17.87
C ILE A 124 22.85 -12.39 16.34
N SER A 125 23.46 -13.38 15.67
CA SER A 125 23.45 -13.46 14.21
C SER A 125 22.06 -13.79 13.64
N PHE A 126 21.33 -14.72 14.28
CA PHE A 126 19.98 -15.10 13.85
C PHE A 126 18.93 -14.03 14.19
N LYS A 127 19.10 -13.33 15.31
CA LYS A 127 18.25 -12.20 15.69
C LYS A 127 18.38 -11.05 14.68
N LEU A 128 19.61 -10.71 14.30
CA LEU A 128 19.89 -9.68 13.29
C LEU A 128 19.24 -9.99 11.94
N GLY A 129 19.25 -11.26 11.50
CA GLY A 129 18.59 -11.67 10.25
C GLY A 129 17.07 -11.54 10.27
N LYS A 130 16.43 -11.87 11.41
CA LYS A 130 14.99 -11.72 11.63
C LYS A 130 14.56 -10.25 11.62
N ASP A 131 15.30 -9.39 12.30
CA ASP A 131 15.02 -7.95 12.37
C ASP A 131 15.15 -7.27 10.99
N VAL A 132 16.14 -7.68 10.19
CA VAL A 132 16.29 -7.20 8.80
C VAL A 132 15.11 -7.65 7.92
N LEU A 133 14.69 -8.91 8.06
CA LEU A 133 13.58 -9.44 7.26
C LEU A 133 12.26 -8.71 7.56
N VAL A 134 12.02 -8.39 8.83
CA VAL A 134 10.91 -7.55 9.27
C VAL A 134 10.97 -6.17 8.61
N ALA A 135 12.11 -5.48 8.75
CA ALA A 135 12.28 -4.15 8.20
C ALA A 135 12.09 -4.14 6.67
N VAL A 136 12.55 -5.18 5.97
CA VAL A 136 12.34 -5.34 4.53
C VAL A 136 10.85 -5.46 4.20
N ILE A 137 10.07 -6.27 4.92
CA ILE A 137 8.62 -6.39 4.67
C ILE A 137 7.90 -5.07 4.95
N GLU A 138 8.25 -4.40 6.03
CA GLU A 138 7.68 -3.10 6.43
C GLU A 138 7.96 -2.02 5.37
N GLN A 139 9.22 -1.89 4.92
CA GLN A 139 9.61 -0.90 3.92
C GLN A 139 9.07 -1.23 2.52
N THR A 140 9.05 -2.51 2.17
CA THR A 140 8.54 -2.94 0.86
C THR A 140 7.02 -2.82 0.76
N LEU A 141 6.25 -2.82 1.85
CA LEU A 141 4.80 -2.57 1.84
C LEU A 141 4.46 -1.29 1.06
N LEU A 142 5.07 -0.16 1.43
CA LEU A 142 4.77 1.14 0.83
C LEU A 142 5.20 1.18 -0.63
N LEU A 143 6.38 0.61 -0.93
CA LEU A 143 6.87 0.47 -2.30
C LEU A 143 5.90 -0.34 -3.16
N VAL A 144 5.43 -1.48 -2.65
CA VAL A 144 4.46 -2.36 -3.33
C VAL A 144 3.15 -1.63 -3.57
N LEU A 145 2.62 -0.89 -2.60
CA LEU A 145 1.39 -0.10 -2.77
C LEU A 145 1.54 0.97 -3.87
N VAL A 146 2.64 1.74 -3.85
CA VAL A 146 2.91 2.79 -4.85
C VAL A 146 3.07 2.18 -6.24
N LEU A 147 3.89 1.14 -6.38
CA LEU A 147 4.17 0.49 -7.66
C LEU A 147 2.93 -0.22 -8.22
N CYS A 148 2.18 -0.95 -7.40
CA CYS A 148 0.97 -1.62 -7.84
C CYS A 148 -0.06 -0.60 -8.34
N ARG A 149 -0.25 0.49 -7.60
CA ARG A 149 -1.19 1.54 -7.99
C ARG A 149 -0.81 2.24 -9.29
N TRP A 150 0.48 2.46 -9.50
CA TRP A 150 1.04 3.01 -10.72
C TRP A 150 0.95 2.01 -11.89
N ALA A 151 1.20 0.74 -11.62
CA ALA A 151 1.17 -0.33 -12.62
C ALA A 151 -0.24 -0.76 -13.02
N LEU A 152 -1.26 -0.57 -12.18
CA LEU A 152 -2.62 -0.96 -12.52
C LEU A 152 -3.11 -0.24 -13.79
N PRO A 153 -3.73 -0.97 -14.73
CA PRO A 153 -4.14 -0.41 -16.00
C PRO A 153 -5.27 0.60 -15.80
N ARG A 154 -4.90 1.87 -15.86
CA ARG A 154 -5.85 2.99 -15.96
C ARG A 154 -6.05 3.33 -17.44
N GLY A 155 -7.13 4.03 -17.77
CA GLY A 155 -7.41 4.46 -19.14
C GLY A 155 -6.33 5.39 -19.70
N ASP A 156 -6.64 6.13 -20.75
CA ASP A 156 -5.69 7.01 -21.40
C ASP A 156 -5.30 8.17 -20.45
N ILE A 157 -4.15 8.02 -19.78
CA ILE A 157 -3.52 9.02 -18.91
C ILE A 157 -2.24 9.48 -19.61
N THR A 158 -1.98 10.78 -19.61
CA THR A 158 -0.76 11.32 -20.19
C THR A 158 0.47 10.91 -19.38
N ARG A 159 1.65 10.80 -20.01
CA ARG A 159 2.90 10.46 -19.30
C ARG A 159 3.22 11.45 -18.17
N GLN A 160 2.84 12.71 -18.33
CA GLN A 160 3.04 13.78 -17.35
C GLN A 160 2.15 13.58 -16.12
N GLU A 161 0.86 13.32 -16.33
CA GLU A 161 -0.07 12.99 -15.23
C GLU A 161 0.37 11.71 -14.50
N LEU A 162 0.87 10.71 -15.23
CA LEU A 162 1.38 9.49 -14.64
C LEU A 162 2.59 9.75 -13.72
N SER A 163 3.53 10.60 -14.14
CA SER A 163 4.68 10.97 -13.31
C SER A 163 4.27 11.84 -12.10
N GLN A 164 3.35 12.78 -12.29
CA GLN A 164 2.83 13.61 -11.19
C GLN A 164 2.11 12.76 -10.14
N LEU A 165 1.32 11.80 -10.59
CA LEU A 165 0.61 10.87 -9.72
C LEU A 165 1.57 9.96 -8.96
N LEU A 166 2.64 9.48 -9.62
CA LEU A 166 3.68 8.69 -8.96
C LEU A 166 4.36 9.50 -7.86
N PHE A 167 4.76 10.74 -8.16
CA PHE A 167 5.40 11.63 -7.19
C PHE A 167 4.47 11.90 -5.99
N LEU A 168 3.18 12.17 -6.23
CA LEU A 168 2.20 12.34 -5.17
C LEU A 168 2.11 11.11 -4.24
N PHE A 169 2.11 9.90 -4.79
CA PHE A 169 2.09 8.68 -3.96
C PHE A 169 3.40 8.45 -3.22
N LEU A 170 4.54 8.86 -3.77
CA LEU A 170 5.82 8.83 -3.05
C LEU A 170 5.83 9.84 -1.89
N SER A 171 5.27 11.03 -2.07
CA SER A 171 5.11 12.01 -0.98
C SER A 171 4.23 11.46 0.14
N ILE A 172 3.05 10.93 -0.19
CA ILE A 172 2.15 10.31 0.80
C ILE A 172 2.83 9.10 1.48
N GLY A 173 3.53 8.27 0.70
CA GLY A 173 4.27 7.14 1.23
C GLY A 173 5.36 7.57 2.22
N SER A 174 6.04 8.68 1.95
CA SER A 174 7.04 9.26 2.87
C SER A 174 6.41 9.69 4.18
N ASP A 175 5.27 10.38 4.14
CA ASP A 175 4.56 10.82 5.35
C ASP A 175 4.09 9.61 6.20
N ILE A 176 3.61 8.55 5.54
CA ILE A 176 3.25 7.29 6.22
C ILE A 176 4.48 6.60 6.83
N MET A 177 5.62 6.61 6.13
CA MET A 177 6.86 6.03 6.64
C MET A 177 7.37 6.78 7.87
N GLN A 178 7.26 8.12 7.88
CA GLN A 178 7.60 8.94 9.04
C GLN A 178 6.68 8.63 10.23
N LEU A 179 5.39 8.40 9.99
CA LEU A 179 4.47 7.93 11.04
C LEU A 179 4.86 6.53 11.55
N PHE A 180 5.35 5.65 10.68
CA PHE A 180 5.83 4.32 11.09
C PHE A 180 7.09 4.39 11.96
N GLU A 181 7.97 5.36 11.72
CA GLU A 181 9.16 5.57 12.56
C GLU A 181 8.83 5.95 14.02
N LEU A 182 7.60 6.42 14.28
CA LEU A 182 7.12 6.73 15.62
C LEU A 182 7.16 5.51 16.55
N PHE A 183 7.03 4.29 16.01
CA PHE A 183 7.17 3.05 16.79
C PHE A 183 8.57 2.83 17.35
N ASN A 184 9.61 3.45 16.78
CA ASN A 184 10.96 3.38 17.34
C ASN A 184 11.17 4.32 18.52
N GLN A 185 10.23 5.23 18.80
CA GLN A 185 10.33 6.12 19.95
C GLN A 185 10.00 5.39 21.25
N LYS A 186 10.84 5.59 22.27
CA LYS A 186 10.64 5.00 23.61
C LYS A 186 9.30 5.40 24.23
N ALA A 187 8.83 6.63 23.97
CA ALA A 187 7.55 7.11 24.46
C ALA A 187 6.38 6.25 23.97
N VAL A 188 6.41 5.82 22.70
CA VAL A 188 5.37 4.97 22.12
C VAL A 188 5.53 3.53 22.57
N ARG A 189 6.76 2.98 22.57
CA ARG A 189 7.02 1.61 23.04
C ARG A 189 6.67 1.39 24.51
N ASN A 190 6.72 2.43 25.34
CA ASN A 190 6.42 2.33 26.77
C ASN A 190 4.91 2.37 27.08
N ASP A 191 4.11 2.98 26.20
CA ASP A 191 2.68 3.14 26.42
C ASP A 191 1.91 2.26 25.42
N PRO A 192 1.27 1.17 25.87
CA PRO A 192 0.51 0.30 24.98
C PRO A 192 -0.63 1.08 24.31
N THR A 193 -1.25 2.03 25.01
CA THR A 193 -2.34 2.86 24.47
C THR A 193 -1.84 3.68 23.29
N LEU A 194 -0.68 4.33 23.43
CA LEU A 194 -0.07 5.12 22.37
C LEU A 194 0.34 4.24 21.20
N THR A 195 0.88 3.04 21.45
CA THR A 195 1.20 2.06 20.41
C THR A 195 -0.04 1.69 19.59
N TYR A 196 -1.17 1.34 20.22
CA TYR A 196 -2.40 1.00 19.52
C TYR A 196 -2.98 2.18 18.73
N ILE A 197 -2.92 3.40 19.29
CA ILE A 197 -3.34 4.61 18.59
C ILE A 197 -2.48 4.83 17.34
N THR A 198 -1.16 4.76 17.47
CA THR A 198 -0.25 4.92 16.33
C THR A 198 -0.45 3.83 15.28
N LEU A 199 -0.66 2.57 15.67
CA LEU A 199 -1.00 1.46 14.76
C LEU A 199 -2.32 1.72 14.02
N GLY A 200 -3.33 2.23 14.72
CA GLY A 200 -4.61 2.62 14.13
C GLY A 200 -4.45 3.75 13.11
N VAL A 201 -3.79 4.85 13.49
CA VAL A 201 -3.55 6.02 12.62
C VAL A 201 -2.71 5.63 11.41
N TRP A 202 -1.70 4.78 11.58
CA TRP A 202 -0.88 4.26 10.49
C TRP A 202 -1.71 3.42 9.51
N SER A 203 -2.55 2.52 10.02
CA SER A 203 -3.43 1.67 9.21
C SER A 203 -4.43 2.48 8.39
N VAL A 204 -5.04 3.50 9.01
CA VAL A 204 -5.98 4.41 8.32
C VAL A 204 -5.24 5.24 7.27
N SER A 205 -4.01 5.68 7.55
CA SER A 205 -3.21 6.46 6.59
C SER A 205 -2.90 5.67 5.32
N LEU A 206 -2.70 4.35 5.41
CA LEU A 206 -2.53 3.47 4.23
C LEU A 206 -3.75 3.48 3.29
N LEU A 207 -4.96 3.74 3.79
CA LEU A 207 -6.15 3.84 2.95
C LEU A 207 -6.05 4.98 1.92
N GLN A 208 -5.29 6.04 2.23
CA GLN A 208 -5.02 7.14 1.31
C GLN A 208 -4.29 6.67 0.04
N LEU A 209 -3.46 5.63 0.13
CA LEU A 209 -2.83 4.98 -1.03
C LEU A 209 -3.82 4.11 -1.81
N THR A 210 -4.98 3.76 -1.25
CA THR A 210 -6.01 2.95 -1.95
C THR A 210 -7.10 3.80 -2.61
N ILE A 211 -7.45 4.94 -2.02
CA ILE A 211 -8.48 5.88 -2.48
C ILE A 211 -7.83 7.01 -3.28
N VAL A 212 -8.32 7.35 -4.48
CA VAL A 212 -7.85 8.57 -5.18
C VAL A 212 -8.66 9.73 -4.60
N LEU A 213 -8.15 10.39 -3.56
CA LEU A 213 -8.74 11.65 -3.07
C LEU A 213 -8.42 12.84 -3.99
N THR A 214 -7.57 12.66 -4.99
CA THR A 214 -7.21 13.69 -5.97
C THR A 214 -8.37 13.92 -6.94
N ALA A 215 -9.42 14.58 -6.48
CA ALA A 215 -10.29 15.35 -7.36
C ALA A 215 -9.44 16.49 -7.94
N THR A 216 -8.78 16.23 -9.07
CA THR A 216 -8.25 17.31 -9.90
C THR A 216 -9.45 18.09 -10.43
N ARG A 217 -9.93 19.06 -9.65
CA ARG A 217 -10.73 20.15 -10.20
C ARG A 217 -9.78 20.97 -11.06
N THR A 218 -9.77 20.70 -12.36
CA THR A 218 -9.34 21.73 -13.32
C THR A 218 -10.25 22.94 -13.10
N PRO A 219 -9.72 24.12 -12.73
CA PRO A 219 -10.52 25.33 -12.77
C PRO A 219 -10.98 25.48 -14.21
N SER A 220 -12.30 25.46 -14.40
CA SER A 220 -12.94 25.69 -15.69
C SER A 220 -12.33 26.95 -16.27
N ARG A 221 -11.71 26.85 -17.46
CA ARG A 221 -11.32 28.01 -18.26
C ARG A 221 -12.52 28.96 -18.25
N ALA A 222 -12.36 30.10 -17.58
CA ALA A 222 -13.29 31.21 -17.73
C ALA A 222 -13.35 31.48 -19.23
N ARG A 223 -14.55 31.28 -19.78
CA ARG A 223 -14.94 31.72 -21.10
C ARG A 223 -14.45 33.15 -21.24
N VAL A 224 -13.45 33.38 -22.08
CA VAL A 224 -13.11 34.73 -22.53
C VAL A 224 -14.33 35.16 -23.32
N ASP A 225 -15.17 35.97 -22.70
CA ASP A 225 -16.35 36.51 -23.33
C ASP A 225 -15.94 37.24 -24.60
N HIS A 226 -16.63 36.89 -25.68
CA HIS A 226 -16.52 37.55 -26.96
C HIS A 226 -16.94 39.00 -26.76
N VAL A 227 -15.99 39.93 -26.69
CA VAL A 227 -16.28 41.37 -26.74
C VAL A 227 -16.90 41.65 -28.11
N PRO A 228 -18.13 42.18 -28.22
CA PRO A 228 -18.66 42.64 -29.50
C PRO A 228 -17.88 43.89 -29.92
N GLN A 229 -17.34 43.89 -31.14
CA GLN A 229 -16.82 45.11 -31.75
C GLN A 229 -17.97 46.13 -31.89
N PRO A 230 -17.79 47.40 -31.48
CA PRO A 230 -18.80 48.42 -31.75
C PRO A 230 -18.90 48.64 -33.27
N ALA A 231 -20.14 48.69 -33.75
CA ALA A 231 -20.44 49.04 -35.13
C ALA A 231 -19.81 50.39 -35.47
N ARG A 232 -19.02 50.42 -36.52
CA ARG A 232 -18.45 51.64 -37.10
C ARG A 232 -19.62 52.42 -37.70
N SER A 233 -20.00 53.53 -37.09
CA SER A 233 -20.85 54.55 -37.70
C SER A 233 -19.98 55.36 -38.67
N ASP A 234 -20.37 55.32 -39.95
CA ASP A 234 -20.11 56.26 -41.05
C ASP A 234 -18.78 57.03 -41.09
#